data_AF-A0A6L7XTI1-F1
#
_entry.id   AF-A0A6L7XTI1-F1
#
_cell.length_a   1.000
_cell.length_b   1.000
_cell.length_c   1.000
_cell.angle_alpha   90.00
_cell.angle_beta   90.00
_cell.angle_gamma   90.00
#
_symmetry.space_group_name_H-M   'P 1'
#
loop_
_entity.id
_entity.type
_entity.pdbx_description
1 polymer ?
#
loop_
_entity_poly.entity_id
_entity_poly.type
_entity_poly.pdbx_seq_one_letter_code
_entity_poly.pdbx_strand_id
1 'polypeptide(L)'
;MSGEEHAIELLLRSPRFDIDEIMELFDVGDREFRELARANPKIARLLEERRLGTLKPLAVQPHKCGVCGEWFLPYGADKQCSDPCKRTAQADRLVRAEERRRTIHASAQRLT
;
A
#
# COMPACT_ATOMS: atom_id res chain seq x y z
N MET A 1 -5.60 3.07 13.32
CA MET A 1 -5.80 1.89 12.45
C MET A 1 -4.58 1.03 12.65
N SER A 2 -4.76 -0.17 13.21
CA SER A 2 -3.65 -1.12 13.30
C SER A 2 -3.32 -1.68 11.91
N GLY A 3 -2.11 -2.24 11.74
CA GLY A 3 -1.74 -2.89 10.48
C GLY A 3 -2.66 -4.06 10.12
N GLU A 4 -3.13 -4.80 11.14
CA GLU A 4 -4.06 -5.92 11.00
C GLU A 4 -5.43 -5.47 10.49
N GLU A 5 -6.00 -4.40 11.05
CA GLU A 5 -7.28 -3.85 10.59
C GLU A 5 -7.23 -3.43 9.12
N HIS A 6 -6.09 -2.87 8.70
CA HIS A 6 -5.87 -2.50 7.32
C HIS A 6 -5.73 -3.73 6.42
N ALA A 7 -5.01 -4.76 6.86
CA ALA A 7 -4.87 -6.01 6.12
C ALA A 7 -6.22 -6.73 5.93
N ILE A 8 -7.03 -6.85 6.99
CA ILE A 8 -8.38 -7.42 6.92
C ILE A 8 -9.23 -6.62 5.93
N GLU A 9 -9.17 -5.30 6.00
CA GLU A 9 -9.88 -4.42 5.08
C GLU A 9 -9.50 -4.65 3.61
N LEU A 10 -8.21 -4.82 3.31
CA LEU A 10 -7.73 -5.09 1.94
C LEU A 10 -8.23 -6.45 1.46
N LEU A 11 -8.15 -7.48 2.31
CA LEU A 11 -8.51 -8.85 1.97
C LEU A 11 -10.02 -9.02 1.80
N LEU A 12 -10.84 -8.35 2.64
CA LEU A 12 -12.29 -8.35 2.49
C LEU A 12 -12.74 -7.76 1.14
N ARG A 13 -12.00 -6.80 0.60
CA ARG A 13 -12.27 -6.20 -0.71
C ARG A 13 -11.69 -6.99 -1.89
N SER A 14 -10.89 -8.01 -1.62
CA SER A 14 -10.35 -8.86 -2.66
C SER A 14 -11.41 -9.86 -3.13
N PRO A 15 -11.66 -9.99 -4.44
CA PRO A 15 -12.51 -11.04 -4.98
C PRO A 15 -11.83 -12.42 -4.94
N ARG A 16 -10.54 -12.51 -4.58
CA ARG A 16 -9.76 -13.75 -4.59
C ARG A 16 -9.79 -14.54 -3.29
N PHE A 17 -10.17 -13.90 -2.18
CA PHE A 17 -10.13 -14.50 -0.86
C PHE A 17 -11.52 -14.61 -0.29
N ASP A 18 -12.03 -15.80 -0.02
CA ASP A 18 -13.26 -15.95 0.78
C ASP A 18 -12.99 -15.66 2.27
N ILE A 19 -14.02 -15.80 3.13
CA ILE A 19 -13.86 -15.50 4.55
C ILE A 19 -12.99 -16.57 5.26
N ASP A 20 -13.07 -17.82 4.82
CA ASP A 20 -12.34 -18.92 5.44
C ASP A 20 -10.84 -18.79 5.15
N GLU A 21 -10.47 -18.46 3.90
CA GLU A 21 -9.09 -18.15 3.51
C GLU A 21 -8.53 -16.93 4.26
N ILE A 22 -9.38 -15.93 4.54
CA ILE A 22 -8.96 -14.77 5.36
C ILE A 22 -8.70 -15.22 6.80
N MET A 23 -9.57 -16.01 7.40
CA MET A 23 -9.35 -16.51 8.77
C MET A 23 -8.08 -17.36 8.87
N GLU A 24 -7.81 -18.21 7.88
CA GLU A 24 -6.58 -18.99 7.78
C GLU A 24 -5.33 -18.11 7.68
N LEU A 25 -5.36 -17.05 6.86
CA LEU A 25 -4.23 -16.12 6.72
C LEU A 25 -3.87 -15.38 8.01
N PHE A 26 -4.84 -15.15 8.90
CA PHE A 26 -4.62 -14.51 10.19
C PHE A 26 -4.42 -15.51 11.34
N ASP A 27 -4.46 -16.81 11.07
CA ASP A 27 -4.41 -17.88 12.08
C ASP A 27 -5.45 -17.67 13.20
N VAL A 28 -6.67 -17.29 12.82
CA VAL A 28 -7.77 -17.03 13.76
C VAL A 28 -8.95 -17.96 13.53
N GLY A 29 -9.59 -18.36 14.61
CA GLY A 29 -10.82 -19.13 14.55
C GLY A 29 -12.08 -18.27 14.38
N ASP A 30 -13.18 -18.93 14.05
CA ASP A 30 -14.51 -18.34 13.86
C ASP A 30 -14.97 -17.43 15.02
N ARG A 31 -14.69 -17.85 16.26
CA ARG A 31 -15.06 -17.08 17.46
C ARG A 31 -14.26 -15.79 17.56
N GLU A 32 -12.95 -15.87 17.40
CA GLU A 32 -12.04 -14.73 17.49
C GLU A 32 -12.30 -13.74 16.36
N PHE A 33 -12.54 -14.24 15.15
CA PHE A 33 -12.90 -13.38 14.02
C PHE A 33 -14.22 -12.62 14.25
N ARG A 34 -15.22 -13.28 14.87
CA ARG A 34 -16.48 -12.61 15.28
C ARG A 34 -16.26 -11.58 16.38
N GLU A 35 -15.38 -11.85 17.34
CA GLU A 35 -15.03 -10.88 18.39
C GLU A 35 -14.32 -9.66 17.79
N LEU A 36 -13.41 -9.88 16.85
CA LEU A 36 -12.73 -8.83 16.11
C LEU A 36 -13.73 -7.97 15.32
N ALA A 37 -14.66 -8.60 14.60
CA ALA A 37 -15.72 -7.88 13.88
C ALA A 37 -16.64 -7.09 14.84
N ARG A 38 -16.98 -7.64 16.01
CA ARG A 38 -17.78 -6.93 17.03
C ARG A 38 -17.04 -5.74 17.64
N ALA A 39 -15.75 -5.90 17.90
CA ALA A 39 -14.91 -4.85 18.46
C ALA A 39 -14.63 -3.73 17.44
N ASN A 40 -14.69 -4.03 16.13
CA ASN A 40 -14.40 -3.09 15.07
C ASN A 40 -15.62 -2.86 14.14
N PRO A 41 -16.40 -1.78 14.35
CA PRO A 41 -17.57 -1.46 13.54
C PRO A 41 -17.28 -1.32 12.04
N LYS A 42 -16.05 -0.93 11.67
CA LYS A 42 -15.64 -0.82 10.26
C LYS A 42 -15.59 -2.21 9.63
N ILE A 43 -14.98 -3.18 10.31
CA ILE A 43 -14.86 -4.56 9.81
C ILE A 43 -16.24 -5.22 9.75
N ALA A 44 -17.09 -5.03 10.77
CA ALA A 44 -18.47 -5.48 10.72
C ALA A 44 -19.24 -4.94 9.49
N ARG A 45 -19.08 -3.64 9.19
CA ARG A 45 -19.71 -3.04 8.01
C ARG A 45 -19.19 -3.65 6.71
N LEU A 46 -17.88 -3.87 6.59
CA LEU A 46 -17.28 -4.46 5.39
C LEU A 46 -17.77 -5.90 5.16
N LEU A 47 -17.91 -6.68 6.22
CA LEU A 47 -18.47 -8.03 6.14
C LEU A 47 -19.92 -8.01 5.64
N GLU A 48 -20.74 -7.09 6.14
CA GLU A 48 -22.12 -6.94 5.68
C GLU A 48 -22.21 -6.46 4.23
N GLU A 49 -21.42 -5.46 3.86
CA GLU A 49 -21.31 -4.99 2.47
C GLU A 49 -20.88 -6.14 1.54
N ARG A 50 -19.95 -7.00 1.99
CA ARG A 50 -19.50 -8.17 1.22
C ARG A 50 -20.62 -9.19 1.08
N ARG A 51 -21.32 -9.52 2.17
CA ARG A 51 -22.47 -10.44 2.20
C ARG A 51 -23.58 -9.99 1.27
N LEU A 52 -23.80 -8.67 1.17
CA LEU A 52 -24.79 -8.06 0.28
C LEU A 52 -24.30 -7.86 -1.16
N GLY A 53 -23.02 -8.15 -1.44
CA GLY A 53 -22.41 -7.92 -2.76
C GLY A 53 -22.24 -6.44 -3.13
N THR A 54 -22.35 -5.53 -2.15
CA THR A 54 -22.22 -4.08 -2.35
C THR A 54 -20.82 -3.54 -2.05
N LEU A 55 -19.95 -4.38 -1.46
CA LEU A 55 -18.57 -4.02 -1.17
C LEU A 55 -17.79 -3.77 -2.46
N LYS A 56 -17.38 -2.52 -2.66
CA LYS A 56 -16.60 -2.13 -3.84
C LYS A 56 -15.15 -2.60 -3.71
N PRO A 57 -14.55 -3.13 -4.80
CA PRO A 57 -13.12 -3.40 -4.83
C PRO A 57 -12.33 -2.09 -4.70
N LEU A 58 -11.08 -2.20 -4.28
CA LEU A 58 -10.19 -1.04 -4.21
C LEU A 58 -9.95 -0.50 -5.61
N ALA A 59 -10.29 0.78 -5.81
CA ALA A 59 -9.99 1.48 -7.05
C ALA A 59 -8.47 1.75 -7.09
N VAL A 60 -7.77 0.98 -7.93
CA VAL A 60 -6.35 1.24 -8.22
C VAL A 60 -6.29 2.14 -9.45
N GLN A 61 -5.75 3.35 -9.30
CA GLN A 61 -5.57 4.24 -10.43
C GLN A 61 -4.27 3.90 -11.16
N PRO A 62 -4.28 3.79 -12.50
CA PRO A 62 -3.06 3.65 -13.27
C PRO A 62 -2.11 4.81 -13.00
N HIS A 63 -0.82 4.51 -12.83
CA HIS A 63 0.24 5.48 -12.63
C HIS A 63 1.17 5.48 -13.83
N LYS A 64 1.70 6.66 -14.18
CA LYS A 64 2.76 6.78 -15.18
C LYS A 64 4.12 6.63 -14.50
N CYS A 65 4.94 5.71 -14.96
CA CYS A 65 6.27 5.49 -14.39
C CYS A 65 7.18 6.68 -14.67
N GLY A 66 7.77 7.26 -13.63
CA GLY A 66 8.70 8.39 -13.76
C GLY A 66 10.07 8.06 -14.36
N VAL A 67 10.36 6.79 -14.67
CA VAL A 67 11.64 6.36 -15.27
C VAL A 67 11.48 6.02 -16.74
N CYS A 68 10.61 5.05 -17.09
CA CYS A 68 10.42 4.64 -18.48
C CYS A 68 9.25 5.35 -19.18
N GLY A 69 8.38 6.05 -18.44
CA GLY A 69 7.22 6.73 -19.01
C GLY A 69 6.00 5.83 -19.26
N GLU A 70 6.09 4.53 -19.02
CA GLU A 70 5.00 3.57 -19.24
C GLU A 70 3.89 3.69 -18.18
N TRP A 71 2.64 3.44 -18.61
CA TRP A 71 1.51 3.31 -17.70
C TRP A 71 1.49 1.93 -17.06
N PHE A 72 1.28 1.87 -15.75
CA PHE A 72 1.19 0.62 -14.99
C PHE A 72 0.13 0.71 -13.91
N LEU A 73 -0.40 -0.44 -13.50
CA LEU A 73 -1.25 -0.53 -12.31
C LEU A 73 -0.34 -0.72 -11.09
N PRO A 74 -0.28 0.24 -10.15
CA PRO A 74 0.59 0.11 -8.98
C PRO A 74 0.09 -1.01 -8.05
N TYR A 75 1.02 -1.79 -7.52
CA TYR A 75 0.75 -2.68 -6.39
C TYR A 75 1.12 -1.96 -5.09
N GLY A 76 0.11 -1.70 -4.24
CA GLY A 76 0.31 -0.94 -3.00
C GLY A 76 0.80 0.49 -3.25
N ALA A 77 1.96 0.84 -2.69
CA ALA A 77 2.56 2.18 -2.77
C ALA A 77 3.63 2.32 -3.88
N ASP A 78 3.67 1.39 -4.83
CA ASP A 78 4.69 1.39 -5.88
C ASP A 78 4.63 2.65 -6.76
N LYS A 79 5.79 3.30 -6.92
CA LYS A 79 5.97 4.49 -7.75
C LYS A 79 6.60 4.19 -9.11
N GLN A 80 7.07 2.96 -9.32
CA GLN A 80 7.76 2.52 -10.52
C GLN A 80 7.16 1.19 -10.99
N CYS A 81 7.13 0.99 -12.31
CA CYS A 81 6.46 -0.16 -12.93
C CYS A 81 7.22 -1.48 -12.78
N SER A 82 8.52 -1.45 -12.46
CA SER A 82 9.37 -2.63 -12.42
C SER A 82 10.58 -2.43 -11.51
N ASP A 83 11.20 -3.52 -11.07
CA ASP A 83 12.41 -3.48 -10.23
C ASP A 83 13.59 -2.75 -10.88
N PRO A 84 13.87 -2.91 -12.20
CA PRO A 84 14.85 -2.07 -12.89
C PRO A 84 14.52 -0.58 -12.75
N CYS A 85 13.27 -0.17 -12.96
CA CYS A 85 12.87 1.23 -12.80
C CYS A 85 12.98 1.70 -11.34
N LYS A 86 12.66 0.83 -10.36
CA LYS A 86 12.85 1.14 -8.93
C LYS A 86 14.33 1.44 -8.62
N ARG A 87 15.25 0.60 -9.13
CA ARG A 87 16.70 0.79 -8.95
C ARG A 87 17.20 2.08 -9.61
N THR A 88 16.78 2.38 -10.83
CA THR A 88 17.13 3.64 -11.50
C THR A 88 16.62 4.86 -10.73
N ALA A 89 15.35 4.84 -10.31
CA ALA A 89 14.78 5.92 -9.52
C ALA A 89 15.48 6.11 -8.17
N GLN A 90 15.99 5.02 -7.56
CA GLN A 90 16.78 5.09 -6.33
C GLN A 90 18.15 5.72 -6.58
N ALA A 91 18.86 5.32 -7.64
CA ALA A 91 20.16 5.90 -8.01
C ALA A 91 20.04 7.41 -8.27
N ASP A 92 19.04 7.84 -9.04
CA ASP A 92 18.79 9.27 -9.33
C ASP A 92 18.55 10.08 -8.05
N ARG A 93 17.82 9.52 -7.08
CA ARG A 93 17.58 10.18 -5.78
C ARG A 93 18.87 10.38 -5.01
N LEU A 94 19.78 9.40 -5.03
CA LEU A 94 21.07 9.49 -4.34
C LEU A 94 21.96 10.55 -4.97
N VAL A 95 22.04 10.60 -6.31
CA VAL A 95 22.78 11.64 -7.04
C VAL A 95 22.27 13.03 -6.67
N ARG A 96 20.95 13.26 -6.76
CA ARG A 96 20.34 14.55 -6.42
C ARG A 96 20.50 14.93 -4.94
N ALA A 97 20.58 13.95 -4.04
CA ALA A 97 20.81 14.21 -2.62
C ALA A 97 22.24 14.68 -2.37
N GLU A 98 23.22 14.04 -3.03
CA GLU A 98 24.64 14.40 -2.94
C GLU A 98 24.91 15.78 -3.56
N GLU A 99 24.35 16.07 -4.72
CA GLU A 99 24.43 17.40 -5.34
C GLU A 99 23.90 18.49 -4.39
N ARG A 100 22.72 18.27 -3.80
CA ARG A 100 22.15 19.21 -2.83
C ARG A 100 23.05 19.42 -1.61
N ARG A 101 23.66 18.36 -1.07
CA ARG A 101 24.61 18.46 0.04
C ARG A 101 25.82 19.31 -0.33
N ARG A 102 26.38 19.11 -1.52
CA ARG A 102 27.51 19.90 -2.03
C ARG A 102 27.14 21.37 -2.20
N THR A 103 25.97 21.66 -2.77
CA THR A 103 25.50 23.04 -2.94
C THR A 103 25.30 23.75 -1.60
N ILE A 104 24.72 23.07 -0.62
CA ILE A 104 24.55 23.61 0.74
C ILE A 104 25.92 23.89 1.38
N HIS A 105 26.86 22.94 1.31
CA HIS A 105 28.20 23.12 1.86
C HIS A 105 28.96 24.27 1.19
N ALA A 106 28.93 24.36 -0.14
CA ALA A 106 29.56 25.45 -0.90
C ALA A 106 28.89 26.82 -0.69
N SER A 107 27.63 26.85 -0.25
CA SER A 107 26.94 28.09 0.12
C SER A 107 27.31 28.53 1.54
N ALA A 108 27.47 27.59 2.47
CA ALA A 108 27.91 27.86 3.84
C ALA A 108 29.36 28.40 3.89
N GLN A 109 30.26 27.89 3.06
CA GLN A 109 31.65 28.36 2.97
C GLN A 109 31.81 29.77 2.37
N ARG A 110 30.79 30.30 1.69
CA ARG A 110 30.82 31.66 1.11
C ARG A 110 30.32 32.75 2.07
N LEU A 111 29.79 32.36 3.22
CA LEU A 111 29.24 33.27 4.25
C LEU A 111 30.19 33.44 5.46
N THR A 112 31.37 32.83 5.41
CA THR A 112 32.48 32.93 6.38
C THR A 112 33.67 33.61 5.73
#